data_AF-A0A9P9ACL2-F1
#
_entry.id   AF-A0A9P9ACL2-F1
#
_cell.length_a   1.000
_cell.length_b   1.000
_cell.length_c   1.000
_cell.angle_alpha   90.00
_cell.angle_beta   90.00
_cell.angle_gamma   90.00
#
_symmetry.space_group_name_H-M   'P 1'
#
loop_
_entity.id
_entity.type
_entity.pdbx_description
1 polymer ?
#
loop_
_entity_poly.entity_id
_entity_poly.type
_entity_poly.pdbx_seq_one_letter_code
_entity_poly.pdbx_strand_id
1 'polypeptide(L)'
;MTIAAFFGIAVYNCLEISVILLDRFKRRNGLYFWAMTLTTAGILLHSIVVLLRYYALGPNFVLAALTCVGWYGMVTGFSVVLYSRLHLVVPDASKIRWVLYLIIGNFFILHVPVTVLFLGSNTVHTERFLHVFDVYERVQLAGFTIQECIISGIYVVATIRTLRPILAIKLPKERKIVHHLLLVNVFVIVLDISLLVTQYTGNFQIQTTYKPVVYSIKLKMEFVILNRLLRLVQRGGYDHWFVLDDSGVPQGSEGLSGSFDHQQGSINRAASNEIPLCYMPGPAAACSPATYGSLRRIQTTPAAVIGLAK
;
A
#
# COMPACT_ATOMS: atom_id res chain seq x y z
N MET A 1 -32.08 -7.14 5.46
CA MET A 1 -31.40 -7.44 4.18
C MET A 1 -30.17 -6.56 3.94
N THR A 2 -30.24 -5.25 4.19
CA THR A 2 -29.12 -4.30 4.01
C THR A 2 -27.86 -4.64 4.82
N ILE A 3 -28.02 -5.03 6.10
CA ILE A 3 -26.92 -5.44 6.98
C ILE A 3 -26.13 -6.64 6.41
N ALA A 4 -26.84 -7.66 5.93
CA ALA A 4 -26.22 -8.83 5.33
C ALA A 4 -25.51 -8.51 4.01
N ALA A 5 -26.05 -7.58 3.21
CA ALA A 5 -25.41 -7.13 1.98
C ALA A 5 -24.09 -6.40 2.26
N PHE A 6 -24.06 -5.45 3.21
CA PHE A 6 -22.83 -4.77 3.61
C PHE A 6 -21.78 -5.74 4.14
N PHE A 7 -22.20 -6.70 4.95
CA PHE A 7 -21.31 -7.74 5.43
C PHE A 7 -20.71 -8.58 4.29
N GLY A 8 -21.55 -9.04 3.36
CA GLY A 8 -21.11 -9.83 2.22
C GLY A 8 -20.08 -9.08 1.37
N ILE A 9 -20.32 -7.79 1.13
CA ILE A 9 -19.37 -6.92 0.40
C ILE A 9 -18.04 -6.79 1.16
N ALA A 10 -18.08 -6.55 2.47
CA ALA A 10 -16.86 -6.42 3.27
C ALA A 10 -16.01 -7.70 3.24
N VAL A 11 -16.65 -8.87 3.45
CA VAL A 11 -15.97 -10.16 3.41
C VAL A 11 -15.43 -10.46 2.03
N TYR A 12 -16.20 -10.25 0.97
CA TYR A 12 -15.75 -10.42 -0.41
C TYR A 12 -14.50 -9.58 -0.71
N ASN A 13 -14.53 -8.29 -0.36
CA ASN A 13 -13.39 -7.39 -0.56
C ASN A 13 -12.16 -7.86 0.23
N CYS A 14 -12.33 -8.29 1.48
CA CYS A 14 -11.22 -8.79 2.29
C CYS A 14 -10.62 -10.08 1.73
N LEU A 15 -11.44 -11.00 1.22
CA LEU A 15 -10.96 -12.22 0.57
C LEU A 15 -10.20 -11.91 -0.72
N GLU A 16 -10.74 -11.02 -1.55
CA GLU A 16 -10.07 -10.55 -2.77
C GLU A 16 -8.70 -9.93 -2.44
N ILE A 17 -8.64 -9.02 -1.46
CA ILE A 17 -7.38 -8.41 -1.01
C ILE A 17 -6.42 -9.46 -0.47
N SER A 18 -6.90 -10.43 0.31
CA SER A 18 -6.06 -11.50 0.87
C SER A 18 -5.42 -12.35 -0.23
N VAL A 19 -6.19 -12.75 -1.24
CA VAL A 19 -5.68 -13.52 -2.39
C VAL A 19 -4.64 -12.71 -3.15
N ILE A 20 -4.94 -11.45 -3.47
CA ILE A 20 -4.01 -10.55 -4.18
C ILE A 20 -2.72 -10.34 -3.38
N LEU A 21 -2.82 -10.21 -2.06
CA LEU A 21 -1.67 -10.01 -1.18
C LEU A 21 -0.74 -11.22 -1.16
N LEU A 22 -1.32 -12.43 -1.08
CA LEU A 22 -0.57 -13.68 -1.08
C LEU A 22 0.11 -13.95 -2.43
N ASP A 23 -0.54 -13.61 -3.54
CA ASP A 23 0.03 -13.76 -4.89
C ASP A 23 1.17 -12.77 -5.15
N ARG A 24 1.01 -11.51 -4.71
CA ARG A 24 1.97 -10.44 -5.02
C ARG A 24 3.26 -10.53 -4.21
N PHE A 25 3.20 -10.88 -2.93
CA PHE A 25 4.35 -10.84 -2.03
C PHE A 25 5.03 -12.20 -1.88
N LYS A 26 5.99 -12.51 -2.76
CA LYS A 26 6.85 -13.71 -2.65
C LYS A 26 7.79 -13.69 -1.42
N ARG A 27 8.06 -12.53 -0.83
CA ARG A 27 8.84 -12.36 0.41
C ARG A 27 7.99 -11.64 1.46
N ARG A 28 7.67 -12.32 2.57
CA ARG A 28 6.70 -11.89 3.60
C ARG A 28 7.31 -11.08 4.75
N ASN A 29 8.47 -10.46 4.56
CA ASN A 29 9.23 -9.85 5.67
C ASN A 29 9.03 -8.32 5.81
N GLY A 30 8.19 -7.71 4.98
CA GLY A 30 7.94 -6.26 5.02
C GLY A 30 6.86 -5.87 6.02
N LEU A 31 7.07 -4.76 6.74
CA LEU A 31 6.06 -4.17 7.65
C LEU A 31 4.72 -3.94 6.94
N TYR A 32 4.76 -3.47 5.68
CA TYR A 32 3.56 -3.28 4.85
C TYR A 32 2.74 -4.57 4.70
N PHE A 33 3.39 -5.70 4.44
CA PHE A 33 2.71 -6.99 4.26
C PHE A 33 2.01 -7.42 5.54
N TRP A 34 2.70 -7.34 6.68
CA TRP A 34 2.12 -7.68 7.98
C TRP A 34 0.99 -6.74 8.39
N ALA A 35 1.16 -5.43 8.18
CA ALA A 35 0.13 -4.44 8.45
C ALA A 35 -1.13 -4.68 7.59
N MET A 36 -0.96 -4.88 6.28
CA MET A 36 -2.08 -5.19 5.37
C MET A 36 -2.79 -6.50 5.77
N THR A 37 -2.02 -7.54 6.10
CA THR A 37 -2.58 -8.84 6.52
C THR A 37 -3.36 -8.71 7.84
N LEU A 38 -2.76 -8.05 8.84
CA LEU A 38 -3.39 -7.86 10.14
C LEU A 38 -4.66 -7.01 10.04
N THR A 39 -4.64 -5.96 9.20
CA THR A 39 -5.83 -5.12 8.98
C THR A 39 -6.94 -5.91 8.30
N THR A 40 -6.61 -6.68 7.26
CA THR A 40 -7.58 -7.50 6.53
C THR A 40 -8.19 -8.58 7.43
N ALA A 41 -7.36 -9.25 8.24
CA ALA A 41 -7.83 -10.21 9.25
C ALA A 41 -8.68 -9.54 10.34
N GLY A 42 -8.31 -8.33 10.78
CA GLY A 42 -9.07 -7.53 11.73
C GLY A 42 -10.47 -7.17 11.21
N ILE A 43 -10.58 -6.74 9.95
CA ILE A 43 -11.87 -6.46 9.30
C ILE A 43 -12.73 -7.73 9.23
N LEU A 44 -12.16 -8.87 8.82
CA LEU A 44 -12.88 -10.14 8.76
C LEU A 44 -13.36 -10.58 10.15
N LEU A 45 -12.47 -10.57 11.14
CA LEU A 45 -12.80 -10.94 12.51
C LEU A 45 -13.89 -10.03 13.09
N HIS A 46 -13.71 -8.70 12.97
CA HIS A 46 -14.69 -7.73 13.46
C HIS A 46 -16.04 -7.94 12.78
N SER A 47 -16.05 -8.09 11.46
CA SER A 47 -17.29 -8.36 10.72
C SER A 47 -17.94 -9.62 11.29
N ILE A 48 -17.29 -10.79 11.19
CA ILE A 48 -17.87 -12.09 11.58
C ILE A 48 -18.44 -12.06 12.99
N VAL A 49 -17.69 -11.49 13.94
CA VAL A 49 -18.12 -11.41 15.34
C VAL A 49 -19.33 -10.49 15.51
N VAL A 50 -19.36 -9.33 14.85
CA VAL A 50 -20.55 -8.45 14.87
C VAL A 50 -21.78 -9.16 14.30
N LEU A 51 -21.62 -9.95 13.23
CA LEU A 51 -22.72 -10.74 12.67
C LEU A 51 -23.19 -11.83 13.64
N LEU A 52 -22.28 -12.55 14.29
CA LEU A 52 -22.63 -13.53 15.32
C LEU A 52 -23.38 -12.90 16.49
N ARG A 53 -22.99 -11.69 16.91
CA ARG A 53 -23.71 -10.91 17.94
C ARG A 53 -25.09 -10.51 17.49
N TYR A 54 -25.25 -10.10 16.22
CA TYR A 54 -26.54 -9.71 15.67
C TYR A 54 -27.57 -10.85 15.72
N TYR A 55 -27.14 -12.09 15.47
CA TYR A 55 -27.98 -13.28 15.57
C TYR A 55 -27.97 -13.95 16.97
N ALA A 56 -27.31 -13.34 17.96
CA ALA A 56 -27.17 -13.87 19.32
C ALA A 56 -26.62 -15.33 19.37
N LEU A 57 -25.70 -15.68 18.46
CA LEU A 57 -25.19 -17.05 18.27
C LEU A 57 -24.06 -17.45 19.24
N GLY A 58 -23.87 -16.73 20.35
CA GLY A 58 -22.83 -17.04 21.32
C GLY A 58 -22.84 -16.15 22.57
N PRO A 59 -21.91 -16.39 23.51
CA PRO A 59 -21.86 -15.64 24.77
C PRO A 59 -21.59 -14.16 24.53
N ASN A 60 -22.50 -13.29 24.97
CA ASN A 60 -22.47 -11.84 24.70
C ASN A 60 -21.13 -11.19 25.07
N PHE A 61 -20.58 -11.52 26.24
CA PHE A 61 -19.31 -10.94 26.72
C PHE A 61 -18.10 -11.39 25.89
N VAL A 62 -18.03 -12.68 25.52
CA VAL A 62 -16.93 -13.22 24.69
C VAL A 62 -16.96 -12.59 23.31
N LEU A 63 -18.14 -12.52 22.70
CA LEU A 63 -18.30 -11.86 21.40
C LEU A 63 -18.00 -10.36 21.50
N ALA A 64 -18.29 -9.71 22.64
CA ALA A 64 -17.89 -8.32 22.86
C ALA A 64 -16.38 -8.12 22.90
N ALA A 65 -15.66 -8.96 23.65
CA ALA A 65 -14.20 -8.93 23.68
C ALA A 65 -13.59 -9.17 22.29
N LEU A 66 -14.10 -10.16 21.54
CA LEU A 66 -13.65 -10.43 20.17
C LEU A 66 -13.96 -9.27 19.20
N THR A 67 -15.06 -8.54 19.42
CA THR A 67 -15.39 -7.35 18.64
C THR A 67 -14.32 -6.27 18.81
N CYS A 68 -13.85 -6.05 20.04
CA CYS A 68 -12.77 -5.13 20.36
C CYS A 68 -11.45 -5.54 19.68
N VAL A 69 -11.10 -6.83 19.75
CA VAL A 69 -9.86 -7.35 19.11
C VAL A 69 -9.88 -7.12 17.60
N GLY A 70 -10.97 -7.47 16.91
CA GLY A 70 -11.11 -7.23 15.48
C GLY A 70 -11.07 -5.75 15.14
N TRP A 71 -11.73 -4.92 15.94
CA TRP A 71 -11.76 -3.48 15.77
C TRP A 71 -10.37 -2.84 15.90
N TYR A 72 -9.56 -3.28 16.87
CA TYR A 72 -8.17 -2.81 17.05
C TYR A 72 -7.33 -3.16 15.81
N GLY A 73 -7.40 -4.43 15.36
CA GLY A 73 -6.71 -4.86 14.16
C GLY A 73 -7.12 -4.07 12.92
N MET A 74 -8.41 -3.75 12.78
CA MET A 74 -8.94 -2.96 11.67
C MET A 74 -8.46 -1.50 11.69
N VAL A 75 -8.65 -0.76 12.78
CA VAL A 75 -8.38 0.70 12.80
C VAL A 75 -6.89 0.98 12.97
N THR A 76 -6.24 0.33 13.95
CA THR A 76 -4.82 0.53 14.18
C THR A 76 -3.99 -0.08 13.06
N GLY A 77 -4.37 -1.26 12.56
CA GLY A 77 -3.71 -1.88 11.43
C GLY A 77 -3.72 -0.96 10.20
N PHE A 78 -4.87 -0.34 9.89
CA PHE A 78 -4.98 0.59 8.77
C PHE A 78 -4.06 1.82 8.92
N SER A 79 -3.97 2.38 10.13
CA SER A 79 -3.04 3.47 10.42
C SER A 79 -1.57 3.06 10.18
N VAL A 80 -1.21 1.82 10.53
CA VAL A 80 0.13 1.28 10.27
C VAL A 80 0.37 1.02 8.78
N VAL A 81 -0.66 0.63 8.00
CA VAL A 81 -0.57 0.54 6.54
C VAL A 81 -0.21 1.89 5.92
N LEU A 82 -0.92 2.95 6.32
CA LEU A 82 -0.65 4.32 5.87
C LEU A 82 0.78 4.77 6.26
N TYR A 83 1.19 4.50 7.50
CA TYR A 83 2.54 4.76 7.98
C TYR A 83 3.61 4.04 7.14
N SER A 84 3.42 2.74 6.88
CA SER A 84 4.38 1.95 6.11
C SER A 84 4.51 2.47 4.68
N ARG A 85 3.44 3.02 4.10
CA ARG A 85 3.47 3.68 2.80
C ARG A 85 4.17 5.03 2.84
N LEU A 86 3.90 5.83 3.87
CA LEU A 86 4.51 7.14 4.03
C LEU A 86 6.03 7.01 4.13
N HIS A 87 6.52 5.99 4.82
CA HIS A 87 7.95 5.66 4.92
C HIS A 87 8.61 5.38 3.56
N LEU A 88 7.86 4.95 2.55
CA LEU A 88 8.40 4.70 1.20
C LEU A 88 8.50 5.97 0.34
N VAL A 89 7.76 7.03 0.68
CA VAL A 89 7.72 8.28 -0.10
C VAL A 89 8.55 9.38 0.56
N VAL A 90 8.60 9.41 1.89
CA VAL A 90 9.27 10.46 2.66
C VAL A 90 10.66 9.98 3.09
N PRO A 91 11.75 10.63 2.65
CA PRO A 91 13.10 10.26 3.11
C PRO A 91 13.40 10.71 4.55
N ASP A 92 12.67 11.73 5.02
CA ASP A 92 12.89 12.35 6.34
C ASP A 92 12.33 11.49 7.48
N ALA A 93 13.26 10.79 8.15
CA ALA A 93 12.95 9.89 9.26
C ALA A 93 12.31 10.59 10.48
N SER A 94 12.56 11.89 10.67
CA SER A 94 12.00 12.63 11.82
C SER A 94 10.49 12.77 11.71
N LYS A 95 9.98 13.13 10.52
CA LYS A 95 8.53 13.25 10.27
C LYS A 95 7.82 11.91 10.43
N ILE A 96 8.45 10.83 9.97
CA ILE A 96 7.90 9.48 10.08
C ILE A 96 7.79 9.06 11.55
N ARG A 97 8.82 9.33 12.38
CA ARG A 97 8.77 9.06 13.82
C ARG A 97 7.66 9.83 14.53
N TRP A 98 7.45 11.10 14.19
CA TRP A 98 6.32 11.88 14.72
C TRP A 98 4.96 11.27 14.36
N VAL A 99 4.80 10.78 13.14
CA VAL A 99 3.57 10.06 12.73
C VAL A 99 3.39 8.77 13.55
N LEU A 100 4.47 8.03 13.81
CA LEU A 100 4.39 6.84 14.66
C LEU A 100 3.96 7.19 16.09
N TYR A 101 4.51 8.26 16.68
CA TYR A 101 4.08 8.73 18.00
C TYR A 101 2.63 9.18 18.01
N LEU A 102 2.15 9.80 16.93
CA LEU A 102 0.74 10.16 16.77
C LEU A 102 -0.16 8.91 16.77
N ILE A 103 0.22 7.84 16.06
CA ILE A 103 -0.55 6.58 16.03
C ILE A 103 -0.58 5.94 17.42
N ILE A 104 0.58 5.85 18.10
CA ILE A 104 0.69 5.25 19.43
C ILE A 104 -0.10 6.05 20.47
N GLY A 105 0.02 7.38 20.45
CA GLY A 105 -0.71 8.26 21.37
C GLY A 105 -2.22 8.13 21.21
N ASN A 106 -2.73 8.16 19.97
CA ASN A 106 -4.15 7.97 19.70
C ASN A 106 -4.64 6.58 20.11
N PHE A 107 -3.81 5.54 19.98
CA PHE A 107 -4.18 4.22 20.46
C PHE A 107 -4.52 4.25 21.96
N PHE A 108 -3.65 4.81 22.80
CA PHE A 108 -3.93 4.86 24.23
C PHE A 108 -5.06 5.82 24.59
N ILE A 109 -5.11 6.99 23.96
CA ILE A 109 -6.09 8.03 24.29
C ILE A 109 -7.48 7.64 23.83
N LEU A 110 -7.64 7.04 22.64
CA LEU A 110 -8.95 6.79 22.03
C LEU A 110 -9.41 5.33 22.14
N HIS A 111 -8.54 4.33 21.98
CA HIS A 111 -8.99 2.93 22.05
C HIS A 111 -9.29 2.49 23.49
N VAL A 112 -8.45 2.86 24.47
CA VAL A 112 -8.59 2.35 25.84
C VAL A 112 -9.91 2.78 26.49
N PRO A 113 -10.29 4.07 26.51
CA PRO A 113 -11.51 4.49 27.18
C PRO A 113 -12.77 3.91 26.52
N VAL A 114 -12.79 3.82 25.20
CA VAL A 114 -13.91 3.22 24.45
C VAL A 114 -14.07 1.76 24.79
N THR A 115 -12.97 1.01 24.86
CA THR A 115 -13.05 -0.42 25.19
C THR A 115 -13.58 -0.64 26.60
N VAL A 116 -13.17 0.18 27.57
CA VAL A 116 -13.71 0.12 28.94
C VAL A 116 -15.21 0.45 28.94
N LEU A 117 -15.63 1.51 28.23
CA LEU A 117 -17.04 1.89 28.13
C LEU A 117 -17.88 0.83 27.41
N PHE A 118 -17.36 0.26 26.32
CA PHE A 118 -18.03 -0.77 25.54
C PHE A 118 -18.21 -2.05 26.33
N LEU A 119 -17.14 -2.58 26.94
CA LEU A 119 -17.23 -3.77 27.78
C LEU A 119 -18.11 -3.52 29.01
N GLY A 120 -17.99 -2.34 29.63
CA GLY A 120 -18.84 -1.91 30.75
C GLY A 120 -20.33 -1.86 30.40
N SER A 121 -20.69 -1.39 29.20
CA SER A 121 -22.08 -1.38 28.73
C SER A 121 -22.68 -2.78 28.55
N ASN A 122 -21.84 -3.81 28.39
CA ASN A 122 -22.24 -5.22 28.29
C ASN A 122 -22.32 -5.92 29.69
N THR A 123 -22.24 -5.15 30.78
CA THR A 123 -22.41 -5.63 32.17
C THR A 123 -23.72 -5.09 32.80
N VAL A 124 -24.00 -5.47 34.05
CA VAL A 124 -25.27 -5.18 34.78
C VAL A 124 -25.61 -3.68 34.89
N HIS A 125 -24.65 -2.77 34.74
CA HIS A 125 -24.85 -1.31 34.86
C HIS A 125 -25.00 -0.57 33.51
N THR A 126 -25.68 -1.19 32.54
CA THR A 126 -25.77 -0.76 31.14
C THR A 126 -26.12 0.72 30.93
N GLU A 127 -27.14 1.27 31.62
CA GLU A 127 -27.69 2.60 31.29
C GLU A 127 -26.72 3.76 31.47
N ARG A 128 -25.91 3.77 32.54
CA ARG A 128 -24.94 4.84 32.80
C ARG A 128 -23.77 4.79 31.82
N PHE A 129 -23.34 3.59 31.43
CA PHE A 129 -22.23 3.42 30.47
C PHE A 129 -22.64 3.73 29.04
N LEU A 130 -23.89 3.45 28.64
CA LEU A 130 -24.36 3.69 27.27
C LEU A 130 -24.33 5.17 26.86
N HIS A 131 -24.77 6.07 27.73
CA HIS A 131 -24.79 7.50 27.41
C HIS A 131 -23.37 8.06 27.22
N VAL A 132 -22.44 7.67 28.10
CA VAL A 132 -21.04 8.09 28.01
C VAL A 132 -20.36 7.45 26.81
N PHE A 133 -20.69 6.18 26.51
CA PHE A 133 -20.20 5.47 25.35
C PHE A 133 -20.60 6.15 24.04
N ASP A 134 -21.88 6.53 23.86
CA ASP A 134 -22.34 7.16 22.60
C ASP A 134 -21.62 8.49 22.32
N VAL A 135 -21.44 9.33 23.34
CA VAL A 135 -20.69 10.59 23.20
C VAL A 135 -19.23 10.32 22.86
N TYR A 136 -18.58 9.42 23.61
CA TYR A 136 -17.16 9.14 23.45
C TYR A 136 -16.86 8.44 22.12
N GLU A 137 -17.75 7.58 21.62
CA GLU A 137 -17.60 6.92 20.33
C GLU A 137 -17.54 7.93 19.17
N ARG A 138 -18.36 9.00 19.22
CA ARG A 138 -18.33 10.09 18.23
C ARG A 138 -17.00 10.85 18.27
N VAL A 139 -16.53 11.19 19.48
CA VAL A 139 -15.23 11.87 19.69
C VAL A 139 -14.08 11.00 19.18
N GLN A 140 -14.10 9.71 19.50
CA GLN A 140 -13.10 8.76 19.08
C GLN A 140 -13.08 8.57 17.56
N LEU A 141 -14.23 8.47 16.90
CA LEU A 141 -14.27 8.38 15.44
C LEU A 141 -13.74 9.67 14.78
N ALA A 142 -14.08 10.83 15.34
CA ALA A 142 -13.53 12.11 14.87
C ALA A 142 -12.00 12.16 15.04
N GLY A 143 -11.48 11.70 16.18
CA GLY A 143 -10.04 11.61 16.44
C GLY A 143 -9.32 10.72 15.42
N PHE A 144 -9.82 9.50 15.16
CA PHE A 144 -9.24 8.63 14.13
C PHE A 144 -9.34 9.23 12.72
N THR A 145 -10.45 9.88 12.40
CA THR A 145 -10.63 10.57 11.10
C THR A 145 -9.60 11.68 10.93
N ILE A 146 -9.38 12.50 11.96
CA ILE A 146 -8.36 13.56 11.95
C ILE A 146 -6.97 12.97 11.78
N GLN A 147 -6.63 11.90 12.52
CA GLN A 147 -5.37 11.17 12.37
C GLN A 147 -5.18 10.67 10.93
N GLU A 148 -6.17 9.97 10.36
CA GLU A 148 -6.11 9.42 9.00
C GLU A 148 -5.96 10.55 7.97
N CYS A 149 -6.69 11.66 8.13
CA CYS A 149 -6.56 12.85 7.28
C CYS A 149 -5.18 13.51 7.37
N ILE A 150 -4.58 13.61 8.56
CA ILE A 150 -3.23 14.16 8.75
C ILE A 150 -2.21 13.28 8.04
N ILE A 151 -2.25 11.96 8.25
CA ILE A 151 -1.30 11.02 7.62
C ILE A 151 -1.45 11.06 6.10
N SER A 152 -2.69 11.02 5.60
CA SER A 152 -2.98 11.08 4.17
C SER A 152 -2.56 12.43 3.55
N GLY A 153 -2.80 13.54 4.25
CA GLY A 153 -2.39 14.88 3.81
C GLY A 153 -0.87 15.02 3.67
N ILE A 154 -0.11 14.55 4.66
CA ILE A 154 1.37 14.53 4.59
C ILE A 154 1.81 13.67 3.41
N TYR A 155 1.19 12.51 3.21
CA TYR A 155 1.48 11.62 2.08
C TYR A 155 1.25 12.31 0.74
N VAL A 156 0.11 13.00 0.55
CA VAL A 156 -0.22 13.73 -0.69
C VAL A 156 0.82 14.81 -0.98
N VAL A 157 1.14 15.64 0.02
CA VAL A 157 2.10 16.73 -0.15
C VAL A 157 3.48 16.18 -0.52
N ALA A 158 3.94 15.12 0.16
CA ALA A 158 5.20 14.47 -0.16
C ALA A 158 5.19 13.86 -1.57
N THR A 159 4.09 13.18 -1.94
CA THR A 159 3.90 12.55 -3.24
C THR A 159 3.90 13.58 -4.37
N ILE A 160 3.21 14.72 -4.21
CA ILE A 160 3.21 15.81 -5.18
C ILE A 160 4.61 16.40 -5.33
N ARG A 161 5.35 16.62 -4.23
CA ARG A 161 6.73 17.13 -4.29
C ARG A 161 7.67 16.20 -5.05
N THR A 162 7.57 14.89 -4.82
CA THR A 162 8.38 13.88 -5.51
C THR A 162 7.96 13.70 -6.97
N LEU A 163 6.67 13.78 -7.28
CA LEU A 163 6.17 13.54 -8.64
C LEU A 163 6.21 14.78 -9.55
N ARG A 164 6.19 16.00 -9.00
CA ARG A 164 6.24 17.25 -9.78
C ARG A 164 7.43 17.34 -10.75
N PRO A 165 8.69 17.04 -10.37
CA PRO A 165 9.81 17.05 -11.31
C PRO A 165 9.69 15.95 -12.37
N ILE A 166 9.22 14.76 -11.99
CA ILE A 166 8.98 13.65 -12.93
C ILE A 166 7.90 14.03 -13.97
N LEU A 167 6.90 14.80 -13.55
CA LEU A 167 5.81 15.31 -14.39
C LEU A 167 6.24 16.40 -15.38
N ALA A 168 7.26 17.19 -15.03
CA ALA A 168 7.77 18.25 -15.90
C ALA A 168 8.50 17.68 -17.14
N ILE A 169 9.04 16.47 -17.02
CA ILE A 169 9.88 15.82 -18.04
C ILE A 169 9.08 14.78 -18.85
N LYS A 170 8.04 14.15 -18.28
CA LYS A 170 7.32 13.04 -18.91
C LYS A 170 6.16 13.45 -19.85
N LEU A 171 5.92 12.60 -20.84
CA LEU A 171 4.84 12.71 -21.84
C LEU A 171 3.42 12.76 -21.21
N PRO A 172 2.43 13.31 -21.94
CA PRO A 172 1.04 13.46 -21.46
C PRO A 172 0.36 12.17 -20.99
N LYS A 173 0.78 10.99 -21.48
CA LYS A 173 0.25 9.69 -21.05
C LYS A 173 0.64 9.35 -19.61
N GLU A 174 1.86 9.66 -19.19
CA GLU A 174 2.36 9.38 -17.84
C GLU A 174 1.76 10.36 -16.81
N ARG A 175 1.45 11.60 -17.23
CA ARG A 175 0.71 12.58 -16.40
C ARG A 175 -0.66 12.03 -15.96
N LYS A 176 -1.35 11.29 -16.83
CA LYS A 176 -2.65 10.66 -16.51
C LYS A 176 -2.53 9.62 -15.39
N ILE A 177 -1.44 8.85 -15.35
CA ILE A 177 -1.21 7.82 -14.33
C ILE A 177 -1.02 8.47 -12.96
N VAL A 178 -0.25 9.56 -12.90
CA VAL A 178 -0.03 10.33 -11.66
C VAL A 178 -1.30 11.03 -11.20
N HIS A 179 -2.06 11.62 -12.12
CA HIS A 179 -3.36 12.21 -11.77
C HIS A 179 -4.32 11.18 -11.18
N HIS A 180 -4.37 9.98 -11.76
CA HIS A 180 -5.16 8.89 -11.22
C HIS A 180 -4.69 8.47 -9.81
N LEU A 181 -3.37 8.48 -9.55
CA LEU A 181 -2.81 8.21 -8.22
C LEU A 181 -3.30 9.21 -7.17
N LEU A 182 -3.28 10.50 -7.53
CA LEU A 182 -3.76 11.58 -6.67
C LEU A 182 -5.27 11.46 -6.42
N LEU A 183 -6.06 11.18 -7.47
CA LEU A 183 -7.50 11.01 -7.38
C LEU A 183 -7.89 9.90 -6.40
N VAL A 184 -7.22 8.74 -6.47
CA VAL A 184 -7.50 7.62 -5.56
C VAL A 184 -7.20 7.99 -4.11
N ASN A 185 -6.16 8.79 -3.83
CA ASN A 185 -5.90 9.25 -2.47
C ASN A 185 -6.96 10.26 -1.97
N VAL A 186 -7.38 11.20 -2.82
CA VAL A 186 -8.48 12.12 -2.48
C VAL A 186 -9.76 11.33 -2.18
N PHE A 187 -10.02 10.27 -2.94
CA PHE A 187 -11.16 9.38 -2.68
C PHE A 187 -11.10 8.72 -1.31
N VAL A 188 -9.92 8.33 -0.81
CA VAL A 188 -9.76 7.80 0.56
C VAL A 188 -10.16 8.86 1.61
N ILE A 189 -9.77 10.12 1.42
CA ILE A 189 -10.17 11.21 2.33
C ILE A 189 -11.70 11.42 2.31
N VAL A 190 -12.33 11.33 1.14
CA VAL A 190 -13.79 11.39 1.02
C VAL A 190 -14.46 10.24 1.78
N LEU A 191 -13.89 9.03 1.73
CA LEU A 191 -14.38 7.90 2.51
C LEU A 191 -14.26 8.15 4.03
N ASP A 192 -13.20 8.81 4.50
CA ASP A 192 -13.04 9.22 5.90
C ASP A 192 -14.18 10.15 6.34
N ILE A 193 -14.45 11.18 5.54
CA ILE A 193 -15.54 12.14 5.78
C ILE A 193 -16.89 11.41 5.77
N SER A 194 -17.10 10.46 4.87
CA SER A 194 -18.34 9.69 4.83
C SER A 194 -18.59 8.88 6.11
N LEU A 195 -17.54 8.32 6.73
CA LEU A 195 -17.65 7.63 8.01
C LEU A 195 -18.03 8.60 9.13
N LEU A 196 -17.39 9.78 9.13
CA LEU A 196 -17.69 10.83 10.10
C LEU A 196 -19.16 11.26 10.00
N VAL A 197 -19.62 11.60 8.79
CA VAL A 197 -21.02 12.00 8.55
C VAL A 197 -21.99 10.90 9.00
N THR A 198 -21.72 9.64 8.64
CA THR A 198 -22.58 8.51 9.02
C THR A 198 -22.70 8.39 10.54
N GLN A 199 -21.63 8.65 11.29
CA GLN A 199 -21.68 8.61 12.75
C GLN A 199 -22.55 9.71 13.36
N TYR A 200 -22.52 10.91 12.79
CA TYR A 200 -23.35 12.02 13.27
C TYR A 200 -24.84 11.86 12.91
N THR A 201 -25.21 10.91 12.04
CA THR A 201 -26.63 10.57 11.80
C THR A 201 -27.27 9.75 12.93
N GLY A 202 -26.50 9.33 13.95
CA GLY A 202 -27.03 8.68 15.15
C GLY A 202 -27.49 7.22 14.97
N ASN A 203 -27.26 6.61 13.81
CA ASN A 203 -27.67 5.23 13.52
C ASN A 203 -26.55 4.23 13.81
N PHE A 204 -26.40 3.82 15.08
CA PHE A 204 -25.33 2.92 15.55
C PHE A 204 -25.24 1.59 14.78
N GLN A 205 -26.38 0.95 14.48
CA GLN A 205 -26.40 -0.33 13.75
C GLN A 205 -25.87 -0.20 12.31
N ILE A 206 -26.24 0.89 11.63
CA ILE A 206 -25.79 1.16 10.26
C ILE A 206 -24.30 1.51 10.28
N GLN A 207 -23.86 2.32 11.23
CA GLN A 207 -22.48 2.74 11.34
C GLN A 207 -21.53 1.58 11.70
N THR A 208 -21.95 0.64 12.55
CA THR A 208 -21.16 -0.58 12.87
C THR A 208 -20.92 -1.46 11.64
N THR A 209 -21.87 -1.52 10.70
CA THR A 209 -21.76 -2.34 9.48
C THR A 209 -21.10 -1.59 8.32
N TYR A 210 -21.24 -0.27 8.28
CA TYR A 210 -20.62 0.59 7.27
C TYR A 210 -19.10 0.74 7.47
N LYS A 211 -18.64 0.80 8.73
CA LYS A 211 -17.20 0.88 9.09
C LYS A 211 -16.34 -0.19 8.38
N PRO A 212 -16.61 -1.50 8.53
CA PRO A 212 -15.84 -2.55 7.84
C PRO A 212 -15.80 -2.43 6.33
N VAL A 213 -16.93 -2.06 5.70
CA VAL A 213 -17.01 -1.88 4.25
C VAL A 213 -16.05 -0.77 3.82
N VAL A 214 -16.13 0.40 4.47
CA VAL A 214 -15.25 1.52 4.15
C VAL A 214 -13.78 1.16 4.37
N TYR A 215 -13.43 0.56 5.50
CA TYR A 215 -12.04 0.11 5.76
C TYR A 215 -11.54 -0.91 4.73
N SER A 216 -12.41 -1.81 4.23
CA SER A 216 -12.05 -2.76 3.16
C SER A 216 -11.75 -2.04 1.84
N ILE A 217 -12.56 -1.04 1.47
CA ILE A 217 -12.35 -0.25 0.25
C ILE A 217 -11.08 0.59 0.39
N LYS A 218 -10.88 1.23 1.54
CA LYS A 218 -9.66 1.97 1.86
C LYS A 218 -8.43 1.10 1.65
N LEU A 219 -8.38 -0.10 2.24
CA LEU A 219 -7.27 -1.05 2.02
C LEU A 219 -7.04 -1.40 0.55
N LYS A 220 -8.11 -1.61 -0.23
CA LYS A 220 -8.00 -1.88 -1.67
C LYS A 220 -7.35 -0.71 -2.41
N MET A 221 -7.77 0.53 -2.10
CA MET A 221 -7.17 1.73 -2.67
C MET A 221 -5.72 1.89 -2.27
N GLU A 222 -5.39 1.60 -1.01
CA GLU A 222 -4.03 1.66 -0.49
C GLU A 222 -3.08 0.72 -1.22
N PHE A 223 -3.56 -0.49 -1.53
CA PHE A 223 -2.82 -1.46 -2.35
C PHE A 223 -2.60 -0.97 -3.80
N VAL A 224 -3.63 -0.41 -4.42
CA VAL A 224 -3.52 0.14 -5.80
C VAL A 224 -2.50 1.28 -5.84
N ILE A 225 -2.55 2.20 -4.88
CA ILE A 225 -1.64 3.35 -4.81
C ILE A 225 -0.20 2.87 -4.67
N LEU A 226 0.10 1.96 -3.73
CA LEU A 226 1.46 1.47 -3.54
C LEU A 226 2.03 0.83 -4.81
N ASN A 227 1.27 -0.05 -5.46
CA ASN A 227 1.73 -0.74 -6.67
C ASN A 227 1.96 0.21 -7.85
N ARG A 228 1.16 1.29 -7.96
CA ARG A 228 1.38 2.31 -8.99
C ARG A 228 2.61 3.16 -8.67
N LEU A 229 2.80 3.54 -7.41
CA LEU A 229 3.97 4.29 -6.97
C LEU A 229 5.28 3.52 -7.23
N LEU A 230 5.35 2.23 -6.87
CA LEU A 230 6.54 1.39 -7.10
C LEU A 230 6.91 1.31 -8.58
N ARG A 231 5.92 1.18 -9.47
CA ARG A 231 6.15 1.15 -10.93
C ARG A 231 6.66 2.48 -11.48
N LEU A 232 6.17 3.61 -10.93
CA LEU A 232 6.64 4.93 -11.34
C LEU A 232 8.10 5.18 -10.95
N VAL A 233 8.49 4.76 -9.74
CA VAL A 233 9.88 4.87 -9.27
C VAL A 233 10.81 3.98 -10.10
N GLN A 234 10.42 2.74 -10.37
CA GLN A 234 11.21 1.83 -11.20
C GLN A 234 11.41 2.39 -12.62
N ARG A 235 10.36 2.93 -13.25
CA ARG A 235 10.46 3.55 -14.58
C ARG A 235 11.32 4.82 -14.59
N GLY A 236 11.22 5.65 -13.56
CA GLY A 236 12.03 6.87 -13.44
C GLY A 236 13.52 6.61 -13.25
N GLY A 237 13.91 5.47 -12.67
CA GLY A 237 15.31 5.08 -12.48
C GLY A 237 16.02 4.62 -13.77
N TYR A 238 15.30 4.00 -14.70
CA TYR A 238 15.89 3.55 -15.97
C TYR A 238 16.09 4.70 -16.97
N ASP A 239 15.25 5.74 -16.93
CA ASP A 239 15.36 6.89 -17.82
C ASP A 239 16.60 7.77 -17.52
N HIS A 240 17.16 7.72 -16.30
CA HIS A 240 18.33 8.51 -15.92
C HIS A 240 19.68 7.89 -16.36
N TRP A 241 19.72 6.60 -16.67
CA TRP A 241 20.93 5.97 -17.25
C TRP A 241 21.06 6.25 -18.76
N PHE A 242 19.94 6.50 -19.45
CA PHE A 242 19.96 6.76 -20.90
C PHE A 242 20.35 8.21 -21.26
N VAL A 243 20.36 9.14 -20.30
CA VAL A 243 20.72 10.55 -20.52
C VAL A 243 22.16 10.88 -20.10
N LEU A 244 22.86 9.98 -19.39
CA LEU A 244 24.27 10.17 -19.02
C LEU A 244 25.28 9.52 -19.99
N ASP A 245 24.82 8.87 -21.06
CA ASP A 245 25.71 8.30 -22.09
C ASP A 245 25.94 9.23 -23.31
N ASP A 246 25.44 10.47 -23.26
CA ASP A 246 25.65 11.48 -24.32
C ASP A 246 26.57 12.63 -23.88
N SER A 247 27.38 12.42 -22.84
CA SER A 247 28.41 13.38 -22.38
C SER A 247 29.81 12.81 -22.59
N GLY A 248 30.12 12.39 -23.82
CA GLY A 248 31.48 12.06 -24.23
C GLY A 248 32.31 13.32 -24.48
N VAL A 249 33.25 13.64 -23.57
CA VAL A 249 34.38 14.55 -23.83
C VAL A 249 35.63 13.85 -23.29
N PRO A 250 36.71 13.72 -24.08
CA PRO A 250 37.78 14.72 -24.03
C PRO A 250 38.37 15.16 -25.37
N GLN A 251 38.88 16.40 -25.32
CA GLN A 251 39.72 17.09 -26.30
C GLN A 251 40.97 16.28 -26.72
N GLY A 252 41.32 16.38 -28.01
CA GLY A 252 42.61 15.98 -28.57
C GLY A 252 42.91 16.81 -29.82
N SER A 253 44.02 17.53 -29.80
CA SER A 253 44.53 18.49 -30.78
C SER A 253 45.34 17.87 -31.93
N GLU A 254 45.59 18.68 -32.97
CA GLU A 254 46.51 18.49 -34.13
C GLU A 254 45.96 17.66 -35.29
N GLY A 255 46.01 18.02 -36.58
CA GLY A 255 46.57 19.16 -37.32
C GLY A 255 46.63 18.81 -38.81
N LEU A 256 46.42 19.83 -39.66
CA LEU A 256 46.83 19.96 -41.08
C LEU A 256 46.15 19.17 -42.22
N SER A 257 45.48 19.97 -43.08
CA SER A 257 45.78 20.20 -44.52
C SER A 257 44.72 19.76 -45.53
N GLY A 258 44.35 20.69 -46.42
CA GLY A 258 43.83 20.35 -47.74
C GLY A 258 42.60 21.13 -48.21
N SER A 259 42.82 22.37 -48.64
CA SER A 259 41.90 23.16 -49.48
C SER A 259 41.60 22.47 -50.81
N PHE A 260 40.34 22.46 -51.29
CA PHE A 260 39.96 22.84 -52.67
C PHE A 260 38.44 22.75 -52.94
N ASP A 261 38.03 23.58 -53.90
CA ASP A 261 36.71 24.10 -54.24
C ASP A 261 35.66 23.17 -54.89
N HIS A 262 34.44 23.73 -54.98
CA HIS A 262 33.43 23.58 -56.04
C HIS A 262 32.62 22.26 -56.11
N GLN A 263 31.30 22.34 -55.93
CA GLN A 263 30.36 22.64 -57.03
C GLN A 263 28.90 22.26 -56.67
N GLN A 264 28.02 23.22 -56.96
CA GLN A 264 26.56 23.15 -57.03
C GLN A 264 26.06 22.01 -57.95
N GLY A 265 24.97 21.32 -57.58
CA GLY A 265 24.25 20.46 -58.52
C GLY A 265 23.07 19.68 -57.92
N SER A 266 21.86 20.18 -58.12
CA SER A 266 20.60 19.46 -57.82
C SER A 266 20.39 18.27 -58.75
N ILE A 267 19.95 17.11 -58.25
CA ILE A 267 19.10 16.17 -58.99
C ILE A 267 18.13 15.45 -58.03
N ASN A 268 16.84 15.60 -58.31
CA ASN A 268 15.73 14.78 -57.81
C ASN A 268 15.89 13.30 -58.15
N ARG A 269 15.51 12.38 -57.25
CA ARG A 269 14.71 11.22 -57.65
C ARG A 269 14.03 10.52 -56.48
N ALA A 270 12.73 10.35 -56.70
CA ALA A 270 11.84 9.50 -55.93
C ALA A 270 12.03 8.02 -56.27
N ALA A 271 11.48 7.21 -55.37
CA ALA A 271 10.79 5.95 -55.60
C ALA A 271 11.59 4.63 -55.65
N SER A 272 11.03 3.71 -54.85
CA SER A 272 10.75 2.29 -55.10
C SER A 272 11.82 1.23 -54.83
N ASN A 273 11.39 0.27 -53.99
CA ASN A 273 11.58 -1.19 -54.13
C ASN A 273 13.02 -1.69 -53.81
N GLU A 274 13.30 -2.75 -53.05
CA GLU A 274 12.68 -4.06 -52.85
C GLU A 274 13.14 -4.72 -51.53
N ILE A 275 12.35 -5.71 -51.09
CA ILE A 275 12.72 -6.76 -50.12
C ILE A 275 13.68 -7.74 -50.82
N PRO A 276 14.63 -8.40 -50.12
CA PRO A 276 14.56 -9.85 -50.11
C PRO A 276 14.84 -10.53 -48.76
N LEU A 277 14.21 -11.69 -48.65
CA LEU A 277 14.22 -12.73 -47.65
C LEU A 277 15.55 -13.55 -47.60
N CYS A 278 15.62 -14.44 -46.60
CA CYS A 278 16.54 -15.57 -46.39
C CYS A 278 17.85 -15.22 -45.67
N TYR A 279 18.27 -15.89 -44.59
CA TYR A 279 18.55 -17.32 -44.53
C TYR A 279 18.62 -17.83 -43.07
N MET A 280 17.97 -18.95 -42.76
CA MET A 280 18.28 -19.85 -41.64
C MET A 280 19.11 -21.01 -42.18
N PRO A 281 19.98 -21.62 -41.37
CA PRO A 281 19.88 -23.08 -41.26
C PRO A 281 20.07 -23.59 -39.82
N GLY A 282 19.23 -24.56 -39.40
CA GLY A 282 19.60 -25.59 -38.41
C GLY A 282 20.30 -26.76 -39.13
N PRO A 283 20.30 -28.01 -38.59
CA PRO A 283 19.79 -28.49 -37.31
C PRO A 283 20.73 -29.52 -36.60
N ALA A 284 20.16 -30.24 -35.60
CA ALA A 284 20.61 -31.51 -34.97
C ALA A 284 21.58 -31.37 -33.76
N ALA A 285 21.52 -32.12 -32.65
CA ALA A 285 20.72 -33.27 -32.22
C ALA A 285 20.76 -33.38 -30.66
N ALA A 286 19.87 -34.20 -30.11
CA ALA A 286 19.66 -34.49 -28.69
C ALA A 286 20.77 -35.36 -28.03
N CYS A 287 20.96 -35.22 -26.70
CA CYS A 287 21.19 -36.32 -25.75
C CYS A 287 21.24 -35.84 -24.28
N SER A 288 20.74 -36.67 -23.37
CA SER A 288 20.89 -36.67 -21.90
C SER A 288 21.13 -38.14 -21.49
N PRO A 289 21.45 -38.55 -20.24
CA PRO A 289 21.94 -37.87 -19.02
C PRO A 289 23.23 -38.55 -18.45
N ALA A 290 23.66 -38.12 -17.25
CA ALA A 290 24.15 -38.95 -16.13
C ALA A 290 25.56 -38.66 -15.55
N THR A 291 25.56 -38.54 -14.20
CA THR A 291 26.56 -39.02 -13.23
C THR A 291 27.91 -38.33 -13.12
N TYR A 292 28.15 -37.66 -11.98
CA TYR A 292 29.39 -37.85 -11.20
C TYR A 292 29.13 -37.59 -9.71
N GLY A 293 29.39 -38.61 -8.88
CA GLY A 293 29.36 -38.58 -7.43
C GLY A 293 30.58 -37.86 -6.83
N SER A 294 30.43 -37.28 -5.64
CA SER A 294 30.75 -37.90 -4.34
C SER A 294 32.20 -37.70 -3.89
N LEU A 295 32.40 -36.79 -2.92
CA LEU A 295 33.38 -36.88 -1.82
C LEU A 295 32.77 -36.07 -0.65
N ARG A 296 32.24 -36.71 0.41
CA ARG A 296 32.91 -37.06 1.69
C ARG A 296 33.65 -35.84 2.31
N ARG A 297 33.56 -35.52 3.61
CA ARG A 297 33.08 -36.21 4.81
C ARG A 297 33.30 -35.24 6.01
N ILE A 298 32.30 -35.10 6.89
CA ILE A 298 32.34 -34.99 8.38
C ILE A 298 33.31 -33.96 9.01
N GLN A 299 32.82 -33.06 9.89
CA GLN A 299 32.90 -33.21 11.36
C GLN A 299 32.43 -31.95 12.14
N THR A 300 31.62 -32.20 13.18
CA THR A 300 31.54 -31.49 14.50
C THR A 300 31.05 -30.04 14.62
N THR A 301 29.84 -29.89 15.17
CA THR A 301 29.49 -28.97 16.28
C THR A 301 30.35 -29.26 17.53
N PRO A 302 30.54 -28.35 18.54
CA PRO A 302 29.49 -27.50 19.13
C PRO A 302 29.90 -26.11 19.71
N ALA A 303 28.88 -25.41 20.22
CA ALA A 303 28.90 -24.45 21.34
C ALA A 303 29.25 -22.95 21.11
N ALA A 304 28.22 -22.12 21.34
CA ALA A 304 28.17 -20.94 22.22
C ALA A 304 28.91 -19.63 21.89
N VAL A 305 28.30 -18.55 22.43
CA VAL A 305 28.82 -17.20 22.75
C VAL A 305 28.43 -16.04 21.81
N ILE A 306 27.36 -15.33 22.21
CA ILE A 306 27.25 -13.89 22.56
C ILE A 306 28.08 -12.84 21.77
N GLY A 307 27.40 -11.77 21.30
CA GLY A 307 27.97 -10.41 21.05
C GLY A 307 27.44 -9.75 19.75
N LEU A 308 26.47 -8.83 19.77
CA LEU A 308 26.56 -7.35 19.92
C LEU A 308 27.35 -6.56 18.84
N ALA A 309 26.69 -5.51 18.34
CA ALA A 309 27.19 -4.35 17.54
C ALA A 309 27.44 -4.64 16.03
N LYS A 310 26.95 -3.85 15.06
CA LYS A 310 26.54 -2.44 14.95
C LYS A 310 25.34 -2.29 14.01
#